data_AF-A0A9E5QMS9-F1
#
_entry.id   AF-A0A9E5QMS9-F1
#
_cell.length_a   1.000
_cell.length_b   1.000
_cell.length_c   1.000
_cell.angle_alpha   90.00
_cell.angle_beta   90.00
_cell.angle_gamma   90.00
#
_symmetry.space_group_name_H-M   'P 1'
#
loop_
_entity.id
_entity.type
_entity.pdbx_description
1 polymer ?
#
loop_
_entity_poly.entity_id
_entity_poly.type
_entity_poly.pdbx_seq_one_letter_code
_entity_poly.pdbx_strand_id
1 'polypeptide(L)' 'MDQINPEFASTDVVLIIGANDVVNPAAKTSPGSPIYGMPILNVDEADRTIIFKRSLSPGYAGIDNALFYSDKNQMFFGDA' A
#
# COMPACT_ATOMS: atom_id res chain seq x y z
N MET A 1 11.16 5.69 -7.27
CA MET A 1 9.89 6.12 -6.66
C MET A 1 9.61 7.57 -6.97
N ASP A 2 10.61 8.44 -6.92
CA ASP A 2 10.47 9.89 -7.14
C ASP A 2 9.86 10.29 -8.50
N GLN A 3 10.08 9.49 -9.55
CA GLN A 3 9.49 9.73 -10.87
C GLN A 3 8.02 9.31 -10.98
N ILE A 4 7.64 8.17 -10.38
CA ILE A 4 6.31 7.58 -10.53
C ILE A 4 5.32 8.09 -9.47
N ASN A 5 5.80 8.46 -8.28
CA ASN A 5 4.94 8.87 -7.18
C ASN A 5 4.02 10.06 -7.52
N PRO A 6 4.47 11.10 -8.26
CA PRO A 6 3.59 12.18 -8.69
C PRO A 6 2.46 11.75 -9.63
N GLU A 7 2.59 10.62 -10.33
CA GLU A 7 1.58 10.14 -11.30
C GLU A 7 0.39 9.44 -10.63
N PHE A 8 0.53 8.97 -9.38
CA PHE A 8 -0.55 8.27 -8.68
C PHE A 8 -1.77 9.16 -8.46
N ALA A 9 -1.57 10.46 -8.20
CA ALA A 9 -2.67 11.41 -8.02
C ALA A 9 -3.57 11.56 -9.26
N SER A 10 -3.08 11.21 -10.45
CA SER A 10 -3.83 11.18 -11.72
C SER A 10 -4.17 9.77 -12.20
N THR A 11 -3.94 8.75 -11.38
CA THR A 11 -4.17 7.34 -11.74
C THR A 11 -5.53 6.88 -11.21
N ASP A 12 -6.37 6.37 -12.11
CA ASP A 12 -7.70 5.87 -11.73
C ASP A 12 -7.63 4.59 -10.90
N VAL A 13 -6.79 3.62 -11.31
CA VAL A 13 -6.70 2.31 -10.68
C VAL A 13 -5.25 1.86 -10.53
N VAL A 14 -4.88 1.47 -9.32
CA VAL A 14 -3.59 0.80 -9.03
C VAL A 14 -3.83 -0.65 -8.66
N LEU A 15 -3.16 -1.55 -9.37
CA LEU A 15 -3.15 -2.99 -9.08
C LEU A 15 -1.92 -3.35 -8.24
N ILE A 16 -2.14 -3.85 -7.03
CA ILE A 16 -1.10 -4.22 -6.06
C ILE A 16 -1.08 -5.75 -5.95
N ILE A 17 0.01 -6.37 -6.39
CA ILE A 17 0.16 -7.83 -6.40
C ILE A 17 1.23 -8.22 -5.38
N GLY A 18 0.83 -8.88 -4.29
CA GLY A 18 1.73 -9.44 -3.28
C GLY A 18 2.53 -8.42 -2.44
N ALA A 19 2.47 -7.13 -2.77
CA ALA A 19 3.16 -6.08 -2.03
C ALA A 19 2.40 -5.70 -0.75
N ASN A 20 3.15 -5.43 0.32
CA ASN A 20 2.60 -4.96 1.60
C ASN A 20 3.40 -3.77 2.14
N ASP A 21 4.64 -3.98 2.61
CA ASP A 21 5.40 -2.94 3.31
C ASP A 21 5.76 -1.75 2.41
N VAL A 22 6.05 -1.99 1.13
CA VAL A 22 6.41 -0.95 0.14
C VAL A 22 5.26 -0.06 -0.30
N VAL A 23 4.03 -0.38 0.11
CA VAL A 23 2.81 0.40 -0.14
C VAL A 23 2.14 0.84 1.16
N ASN A 24 2.79 0.65 2.32
CA ASN A 24 2.19 0.92 3.63
C ASN A 24 2.35 2.40 4.01
N PRO A 25 1.27 3.20 4.11
CA PRO A 25 1.34 4.63 4.43
C PRO A 25 2.00 4.95 5.78
N ALA A 26 2.05 3.97 6.69
CA ALA A 26 2.71 4.12 8.00
C ALA A 26 4.18 4.53 7.89
N ALA A 27 4.85 4.25 6.76
CA ALA A 27 6.21 4.73 6.51
C ALA A 27 6.34 6.26 6.48
N LYS A 28 5.24 6.98 6.20
CA LYS A 28 5.20 8.45 6.16
C LYS A 28 4.47 9.07 7.35
N THR A 29 3.41 8.42 7.83
CA THR A 29 2.47 9.02 8.78
C THR A 29 2.77 8.66 10.23
N SER A 30 3.59 7.65 10.50
CA SER A 30 3.72 7.05 11.83
C SER A 30 5.18 7.01 12.30
N PRO A 31 5.70 8.06 12.97
CA PRO A 31 7.09 8.16 13.43
C PRO A 31 7.59 7.01 14.32
N GLY A 32 6.70 6.28 14.99
CA GLY A 32 7.03 5.10 15.80
C GLY A 32 6.97 3.77 15.05
N SER A 33 6.65 3.78 13.75
CA SER A 33 6.58 2.58 12.93
C SER A 33 7.98 2.07 12.58
N PRO A 34 8.23 0.74 12.56
CA PRO A 34 9.50 0.17 12.11
C PRO A 34 9.89 0.55 10.68
N ILE A 35 8.92 0.95 9.85
CA ILE A 35 9.14 1.35 8.45
C ILE A 35 9.14 2.88 8.27
N TYR A 36 9.14 3.67 9.34
CA TYR A 36 9.10 5.12 9.22
C TYR A 36 10.34 5.67 8.50
N GLY A 37 10.11 6.54 7.51
CA GLY A 37 11.16 7.07 6.63
C GLY A 37 11.57 6.14 5.48
N MET A 38 11.02 4.93 5.40
CA MET A 38 11.24 4.04 4.27
C MET A 38 10.60 4.63 2.99
N PRO A 39 11.32 4.65 1.85
CA PRO A 39 10.70 5.00 0.57
C PRO A 39 9.57 4.02 0.22
N ILE A 40 8.36 4.54 -0.01
CA ILE A 40 7.17 3.78 -0.40
C ILE A 40 6.52 4.35 -1.67
N LEU A 41 5.72 3.51 -2.33
CA LEU A 41 4.86 3.95 -3.43
C LEU A 41 3.60 4.61 -2.89
N ASN A 42 3.26 5.78 -3.42
CA ASN A 42 2.08 6.57 -3.01
C ASN A 42 0.79 6.05 -3.64
N VAL A 43 0.59 4.73 -3.61
CA VAL A 43 -0.58 4.09 -4.23
C VAL A 43 -1.89 4.56 -3.59
N ASP A 44 -1.83 5.06 -2.35
CA ASP A 44 -2.94 5.68 -1.65
C ASP A 44 -3.36 7.03 -2.24
N GLU A 45 -2.59 7.64 -3.14
CA GLU A 45 -2.98 8.88 -3.84
C GLU A 45 -3.86 8.61 -5.07
N ALA A 46 -3.92 7.37 -5.58
CA ALA A 46 -4.79 6.98 -6.69
C ALA A 46 -6.29 6.99 -6.30
N ASP A 47 -7.18 7.07 -7.29
CA ASP A 47 -8.63 7.06 -7.03
C ASP A 47 -9.07 5.72 -6.40
N ARG A 48 -8.59 4.59 -6.95
CA ARG A 48 -8.85 3.25 -6.43
C ARG A 48 -7.57 2.40 -6.36
N THR A 49 -7.50 1.53 -5.36
CA THR A 49 -6.50 0.46 -5.35
C THR A 49 -7.15 -0.92 -5.23
N ILE A 50 -6.55 -1.90 -5.91
CA ILE A 50 -6.98 -3.29 -5.89
C ILE A 50 -5.80 -4.13 -5.41
N ILE A 51 -5.96 -4.83 -4.29
CA ILE A 51 -4.90 -5.58 -3.62
C ILE A 51 -5.14 -7.08 -3.75
N PHE A 52 -4.18 -7.79 -4.33
CA PHE A 52 -4.15 -9.24 -4.43
C PHE A 52 -3.17 -9.81 -3.41
N LYS A 53 -3.71 -10.52 -2.40
CA LYS A 53 -2.91 -11.24 -1.41
C LYS A 53 -3.69 -12.40 -0.80
N ARG A 54 -3.00 -13.37 -0.20
CA ARG A 54 -3.63 -14.59 0.35
C ARG A 54 -4.48 -14.37 1.62
N SER A 55 -4.18 -13.36 2.42
CA SER A 55 -4.82 -13.12 3.73
C SER A 55 -4.59 -11.66 4.17
N LEU A 56 -5.08 -11.22 5.33
CA LEU A 56 -4.69 -9.92 5.93
C LEU A 56 -3.35 -9.94 6.68
N SER A 57 -2.58 -11.04 6.63
CA SER A 57 -1.33 -11.19 7.37
C SER A 57 -0.31 -10.06 7.07
N PRO A 58 0.46 -9.61 8.08
CA PRO A 58 1.45 -8.56 7.92
C PRO A 58 2.58 -8.96 6.97
N GLY A 59 3.34 -7.96 6.50
CA GLY A 59 4.53 -8.14 5.68
C GLY A 59 5.76 -8.50 6.51
N TYR A 60 6.94 -8.22 5.97
CA TYR A 60 8.21 -8.48 6.64
C TYR A 60 8.37 -7.63 7.90
N ALA A 61 7.91 -6.38 7.85
CA ALA A 61 7.94 -5.45 8.98
C ALA A 61 7.03 -5.88 10.15
N GLY A 62 6.17 -6.88 9.97
CA GLY A 62 5.32 -7.42 11.04
C GLY A 62 4.22 -6.47 11.52
N ILE A 63 3.94 -5.40 10.78
CA ILE A 63 2.91 -4.40 11.10
C ILE A 63 1.72 -4.51 10.16
N ASP A 64 0.58 -4.02 10.65
CA ASP A 64 -0.62 -3.90 9.86
C ASP A 64 -0.52 -2.77 8.83
N ASN A 65 -1.32 -2.84 7.76
CA ASN A 65 -1.31 -1.86 6.67
C ASN A 65 -2.66 -1.18 6.55
N ALA A 66 -2.69 0.11 6.92
CA ALA A 66 -3.88 0.95 6.89
C ALA A 66 -4.52 1.02 5.49
N LEU A 67 -3.73 0.82 4.41
CA LEU A 67 -4.24 0.78 3.05
C LEU A 67 -5.33 -0.29 2.87
N PHE A 68 -5.26 -1.42 3.57
CA PHE A 68 -6.21 -2.53 3.38
C PHE A 68 -7.60 -2.24 3.94
N TYR A 69 -7.76 -1.18 4.73
CA TYR A 69 -9.01 -0.82 5.40
C TYR A 69 -9.68 0.44 4.84
N SER A 70 -9.11 1.04 3.79
CA SER A 70 -9.70 2.22 3.18
C SER A 70 -10.94 1.83 2.34
N ASP A 71 -12.03 2.58 2.48
CA ASP A 71 -13.28 2.37 1.73
C ASP A 71 -13.10 2.44 0.20
N LYS A 72 -12.04 3.11 -0.27
CA LYS A 72 -11.76 3.21 -1.70
C LYS A 72 -11.01 1.99 -2.26
N ASN A 73 -10.55 1.08 -1.40
CA ASN A 73 -9.69 -0.03 -1.77
C ASN A 73 -10.47 -1.35 -1.80
N GLN A 74 -10.08 -2.24 -2.71
CA GLN A 74 -10.67 -3.57 -2.85
C GLN A 74 -9.62 -4.65 -2.59
N MET A 75 -10.00 -5.64 -1.80
CA MET A 75 -9.16 -6.77 -1.41
C MET A 75 -9.61 -8.04 -2.13
N PHE A 76 -8.70 -8.67 -2.87
CA PHE A 76 -8.91 -9.97 -3.50
C PHE A 76 -8.01 -11.02 -2.84
N PHE A 77 -8.67 -11.97 -2.18
CA PHE A 77 -7.98 -13.09 -1.55
C PHE A 77 -7.76 -14.23 -2.53
N GLY A 78 -6.50 -14.57 -2.74
CA GLY A 78 -6.10 -15.64 -3.66
C GLY A 78 -4.59 -15.83 -3.70
N ASP A 79 -4.17 -16.91 -4.34
CA ASP A 79 -2.78 -17.05 -4.80
C ASP A 79 -2.54 -16.10 -5.98
N ALA A 80 -1.32 -15.57 -6.08
CA ALA A 80 -0.94 -14.59 -7.10
C ALA A 80 -0.35 -15.26 -8.34
#